data_AF-A0A932ZV55-F1
#
_entry.id   AF-A0A932ZV55-F1
#
_cell.length_a   1.000
_cell.length_b   1.000
_cell.length_c   1.000
_cell.angle_alpha   90.00
_cell.angle_beta   90.00
_cell.angle_gamma   90.00
#
_symmetry.space_group_name_H-M   'P 1'
#
loop_
_entity.id
_entity.type
_entity.pdbx_description
1 polymer ?
#
loop_
_entity_poly.entity_id
_entity_poly.type
_entity_poly.pdbx_seq_one_letter_code
_entity_poly.pdbx_strand_id
1 'polypeptide(L)' 'RDIIETWRRDYNEVRPHSSLDNLSPMEFMETREKTLIDSGL' A
#
# COMPACT_ATOMS: atom_id res chain seq x y z
N ARG A 1 10.50 1.06 21.43
CA ARG A 1 10.72 0.80 19.98
C ARG A 1 9.44 0.36 19.28
N ASP A 2 8.52 -0.28 20.01
CA ASP A 2 7.34 -0.94 19.45
C ASP A 2 6.27 0.01 18.92
N ILE A 3 6.16 1.22 19.48
CA ILE A 3 5.18 2.23 19.04
C ILE A 3 5.45 2.65 17.59
N ILE A 4 6.73 2.90 17.25
CA ILE A 4 7.12 3.35 15.90
C ILE A 4 6.92 2.22 14.89
N GLU A 5 7.31 0.99 15.22
CA GLU A 5 7.12 -0.15 14.32
C GLU A 5 5.65 -0.48 14.12
N THR A 6 4.84 -0.39 15.19
CA THR A 6 3.39 -0.57 15.11
C THR A 6 2.76 0.48 14.21
N TRP A 7 3.15 1.75 14.37
CA TRP A 7 2.65 2.83 13.52
C TRP A 7 3.09 2.67 12.06
N ARG A 8 4.35 2.29 11.81
CA ARG A 8 4.86 2.05 10.46
C ARG A 8 4.10 0.92 9.78
N ARG A 9 3.84 -0.17 10.49
CA ARG A 9 3.04 -1.29 9.99
C ARG A 9 1.61 -0.83 9.66
N ASP A 10 0.97 -0.12 10.58
CA ASP A 10 -0.38 0.41 10.38
C ASP A 10 -0.47 1.32 9.14
N TYR A 11 0.48 2.25 9.02
CA TYR A 11 0.55 3.19 7.90
C TYR A 11 0.76 2.49 6.56
N ASN A 12 1.68 1.53 6.49
CA ASN A 12 2.04 0.89 5.22
C ASN A 12 1.07 -0.22 4.78
N GLU A 13 0.49 -0.96 5.72
CA GLU A 13 -0.25 -2.20 5.42
C GLU A 13 -1.78 -2.03 5.47
N VAL A 14 -2.32 -1.08 6.25
CA VAL A 14 -3.78 -1.02 6.49
C VAL A 14 -4.41 0.36 6.35
N ARG A 15 -3.65 1.44 6.52
CA ARG A 15 -4.22 2.79 6.55
C ARG A 15 -4.52 3.27 5.12
N PRO A 16 -5.76 3.68 4.81
CA PRO A 16 -6.10 4.24 3.51
C PRO A 16 -5.56 5.67 3.37
N HIS A 17 -5.08 6.00 2.17
CA HIS A 17 -4.56 7.32 1.82
C HIS A 17 -5.31 7.88 0.63
N SER A 18 -5.88 9.08 0.75
CA SER A 18 -6.64 9.72 -0.32
C SER A 18 -5.81 10.00 -1.58
N SER A 19 -4.50 10.16 -1.45
CA SER A 19 -3.57 10.31 -2.59
C SER A 19 -3.28 8.99 -3.32
N LEU A 20 -3.67 7.86 -2.74
CA LEU A 20 -3.56 6.52 -3.31
C LEU A 20 -4.95 5.94 -3.60
N ASP A 21 -5.90 6.78 -4.01
CA ASP A 21 -7.29 6.38 -4.27
C ASP A 21 -7.96 5.67 -3.08
N ASN A 22 -7.61 6.11 -1.87
CA ASN A 22 -8.10 5.55 -0.61
C ASN A 22 -7.59 4.12 -0.31
N LEU A 23 -6.47 3.72 -0.91
CA LEU A 23 -5.75 2.47 -0.63
C LEU A 23 -4.62 2.68 0.39
N SER A 24 -4.21 1.61 1.05
CA SER A 24 -2.92 1.57 1.73
C SER A 24 -1.75 1.54 0.74
N PRO A 25 -0.54 1.91 1.16
CA PRO A 25 0.65 1.80 0.32
C PRO A 25 0.86 0.39 -0.25
N MET A 26 0.60 -0.66 0.55
CA MET A 26 0.70 -2.06 0.11
C MET A 26 -0.34 -2.38 -0.97
N GLU A 27 -1.62 -2.08 -0.73
CA GLU A 27 -2.69 -2.33 -1.71
C GLU A 27 -2.48 -1.56 -3.02
N PHE A 28 -1.95 -0.34 -2.94
CA PHE A 28 -1.60 0.46 -4.13
C PHE A 28 -0.49 -0.21 -4.95
N MET A 29 0.55 -0.73 -4.29
CA MET A 29 1.63 -1.46 -4.97
C MET A 29 1.11 -2.73 -5.65
N GLU A 30 0.31 -3.53 -4.94
CA GLU A 30 -0.28 -4.76 -5.48
C GLU A 30 -1.18 -4.48 -6.70
N THR A 31 -1.98 -3.41 -6.65
CA THR A 31 -2.83 -2.99 -7.77
C THR A 31 -1.98 -2.56 -8.97
N ARG A 32 -0.89 -1.84 -8.72
CA ARG A 32 0.02 -1.38 -9.78
C ARG A 32 0.79 -2.55 -10.40
N GLU A 33 1.29 -3.48 -9.59
CA GLU A 33 1.94 -4.69 -10.07
C GLU A 33 0.99 -5.53 -10.93
N LYS A 34 -0.24 -5.73 -10.46
CA LYS A 34 -1.27 -6.43 -11.24
C LYS A 34 -1.53 -5.74 -12.59
N THR A 35 -1.63 -4.41 -12.59
CA THR A 35 -1.80 -3.63 -13.82
C THR A 35 -0.66 -3.84 -14.81
N LEU A 36 0.59 -3.88 -14.31
CA LEU A 36 1.77 -4.10 -15.15
C LEU A 36 1.79 -5.52 -15.74
N ILE A 37 1.51 -6.54 -14.93
CA ILE A 37 1.43 -7.94 -15.37
C ILE A 37 0.34 -8.09 -16.43
N ASP A 38 -0.85 -7.53 -16.21
CA ASP A 38 -1.97 -7.59 -17.15
C ASP A 38 -1.65 -6.83 -18.46
N SER A 39 -0.74 -5.86 -18.42
CA SER A 39 -0.25 -5.12 -19.59
C SER A 39 0.87 -5.83 -20.36
N GLY A 40 1.30 -7.02 -19.90
CA GLY A 40 2.32 -7.83 -20.57
C GLY A 40 3.77 -7.40 -20.30
N LEU A 41 4.02 -6.70 -19.19
CA LEU A 41 5.38 -6.38 -18.69
C LEU A 41 5.89 -7.42 -17.69
#